data_AF-A0A2Z2LC03-F1
#
_entry.id   AF-A0A2Z2LC03-F1
#
_cell.length_a   1.000
_cell.length_b   1.000
_cell.length_c   1.000
_cell.angle_alpha   90.00
_cell.angle_beta   90.00
_cell.angle_gamma   90.00
#
_symmetry.space_group_name_H-M   'P 1'
#
loop_
_entity.id
_entity.type
_entity.pdbx_description
1 polymer ?
#
loop_
_entity_poly.entity_id
_entity_poly.type
_entity_poly.pdbx_seq_one_letter_code
_entity_poly.pdbx_strand_id
1 'polypeptide(L)'
;MNSDLLNFYNYCGVYDGLATDPLHNVEDEETVGEQKRYSSLWGAVILQAMIDITSNYKRTENNIEKVKAFNWINDLHSDFITVCHFAGYNPAYVRDKMRDIVSKSLSNR
;
A
#
# COMPACT_ATOMS: atom_id res chain seq x y z
N MET A 1 1.49 18.30 -22.37
CA MET A 1 2.10 18.20 -21.03
C MET A 1 1.20 17.25 -20.24
N ASN A 2 1.68 16.05 -19.89
CA ASN A 2 0.83 14.98 -19.36
C ASN A 2 0.53 15.23 -17.88
N SER A 3 -0.72 15.59 -17.55
CA SER A 3 -1.14 15.90 -16.18
C SER A 3 -1.03 14.70 -15.22
N ASP A 4 -0.93 13.47 -15.73
CA ASP A 4 -0.82 12.25 -14.93
C ASP A 4 0.59 12.02 -14.34
N LEU A 5 1.64 12.59 -14.94
CA LEU A 5 3.01 12.49 -14.41
C LEU A 5 3.26 13.44 -13.24
N LEU A 6 2.47 14.51 -13.12
CA LEU A 6 2.56 15.44 -12.00
C LEU A 6 1.99 14.84 -10.71
N ASN A 7 1.02 13.93 -10.78
CA ASN A 7 0.46 13.29 -9.57
C ASN A 7 1.34 12.18 -8.99
N PHE A 8 2.27 11.60 -9.76
CA PHE A 8 3.19 10.58 -9.25
C PHE A 8 4.35 11.16 -8.44
N TYR A 9 4.78 12.39 -8.75
CA TYR A 9 5.83 13.10 -8.01
C TYR A 9 5.29 13.99 -6.88
N ASN A 10 3.97 14.22 -6.80
CA ASN A 10 3.38 15.10 -5.79
C ASN A 10 2.98 14.41 -4.47
N TYR A 11 3.27 13.11 -4.31
CA TYR A 11 3.07 12.42 -3.03
C TYR A 11 4.36 12.33 -2.18
N CYS A 12 5.51 12.76 -2.71
CA CYS A 12 6.76 12.85 -1.94
C CYS A 12 6.97 14.18 -1.20
N GLY A 13 5.93 15.01 -1.03
CA GLY A 13 6.10 16.42 -0.61
C GLY A 13 5.12 16.94 0.44
N VAL A 14 4.57 16.12 1.33
CA VAL A 14 3.65 16.60 2.40
C VAL A 14 4.26 16.49 3.80
N TYR A 15 5.56 16.78 3.89
CA TYR A 15 6.16 17.48 5.03
C TYR A 15 6.95 18.69 4.53
N ASP A 16 6.53 19.30 3.41
CA ASP A 16 7.06 20.58 2.95
C ASP A 16 6.42 21.70 3.79
N GLY A 17 6.87 21.75 5.04
CA GLY A 17 6.53 22.75 6.02
C GLY A 17 7.81 23.33 6.57
N LEU A 18 8.65 23.90 5.72
CA LEU A 18 9.55 25.03 5.97
C LEU A 18 10.29 25.36 4.68
N ALA A 19 9.86 26.43 4.02
CA ALA A 19 10.67 27.11 3.03
C ALA A 19 12.03 27.47 3.65
N THR A 20 13.12 26.79 3.27
CA THR A 20 14.48 27.34 3.28
C THR A 20 15.46 26.48 2.47
N ASP A 21 16.02 27.13 1.45
CA ASP A 21 17.38 27.00 0.91
C ASP A 21 17.74 25.82 -0.04
N PRO A 22 18.08 26.10 -1.32
CA PRO A 22 18.57 25.12 -2.31
C PRO A 22 19.93 24.46 -2.00
N LEU A 23 20.41 24.48 -0.75
CA LEU A 23 21.76 24.05 -0.39
C LEU A 23 21.80 23.18 0.88
N HIS A 24 20.98 22.12 0.95
CA HIS A 24 21.15 21.08 1.98
C HIS A 24 20.94 19.67 1.40
N ASN A 25 21.96 19.16 0.70
CA ASN A 25 22.09 17.75 0.37
C ASN A 25 22.65 16.96 1.58
N VAL A 26 21.97 17.07 2.72
CA VAL A 26 22.19 16.17 3.86
C VAL A 26 20.81 15.62 4.18
N GLU A 27 20.47 14.49 3.57
CA GLU A 27 19.34 13.69 4.02
C GLU A 27 19.66 13.26 5.46
N ASP A 28 19.15 13.98 6.45
CA ASP A 28 19.35 13.62 7.85
C ASP A 28 18.85 12.19 8.07
N GLU A 29 19.72 11.30 8.56
CA GLU A 29 19.41 9.86 8.76
C GLU A 29 18.11 9.63 9.54
N GLU A 30 17.74 10.57 10.40
CA GLU A 30 16.50 10.59 11.15
C GLU A 30 15.26 10.65 10.24
N THR A 31 15.26 11.54 9.23
CA THR A 31 14.15 11.73 8.29
C THR A 31 13.92 10.50 7.40
N VAL A 32 15.01 9.89 6.92
CA VAL A 32 14.95 8.64 6.14
C VAL A 32 14.44 7.48 7.01
N GLY A 33 14.86 7.43 8.28
CA GLY A 33 14.40 6.46 9.25
C GLY A 33 12.90 6.59 9.54
N GLU A 34 12.38 7.82 9.68
CA GLU A 34 10.96 8.10 9.84
C GLU A 34 10.14 7.70 8.61
N GLN A 35 10.58 8.08 7.42
CA GLN A 35 9.89 7.71 6.18
C GLN A 35 9.79 6.19 6.03
N LYS A 36 10.87 5.46 6.35
CA LYS A 36 10.87 3.98 6.31
C LYS A 36 9.89 3.38 7.32
N ARG A 37 9.82 3.92 8.53
CA ARG A 37 8.84 3.50 9.56
C ARG A 37 7.41 3.75 9.10
N TYR A 38 7.16 4.92 8.53
CA TYR A 38 5.85 5.29 7.99
C TYR A 38 5.41 4.35 6.87
N SER A 39 6.26 4.12 5.87
CA SER A 39 5.94 3.18 4.79
C SER A 39 5.77 1.74 5.28
N SER A 40 6.53 1.31 6.29
CA SER A 40 6.37 -0.02 6.89
C SER A 40 5.01 -0.19 7.60
N LEU A 41 4.51 0.87 8.25
CA LEU A 41 3.19 0.85 8.88
C LEU A 41 2.09 0.61 7.84
N TRP A 42 2.14 1.31 6.70
CA TRP A 42 1.16 1.12 5.63
C TRP A 42 1.34 -0.22 4.91
N GLY A 43 2.57 -0.71 4.80
CA GLY A 43 2.84 -2.08 4.35
C GLY A 43 2.17 -3.14 5.23
N ALA A 44 2.10 -2.92 6.55
CA ALA A 44 1.42 -3.83 7.46
C ALA A 44 -0.10 -3.89 7.21
N VAL A 45 -0.73 -2.79 6.77
CA VAL A 45 -2.16 -2.76 6.40
C VAL A 45 -2.41 -3.66 5.19
N ILE A 46 -1.54 -3.58 4.17
CA ILE A 46 -1.62 -4.45 2.98
C ILE A 46 -1.42 -5.91 3.39
N LEU A 47 -0.44 -6.19 4.25
CA LEU A 47 -0.18 -7.54 4.75
C LEU A 47 -1.39 -8.11 5.49
N GLN A 48 -2.04 -7.33 6.34
CA GLN A 48 -3.23 -7.78 7.07
C GLN A 48 -4.36 -8.15 6.10
N ALA A 49 -4.63 -7.32 5.08
CA ALA A 49 -5.62 -7.65 4.07
C ALA A 49 -5.28 -8.95 3.31
N MET A 50 -4.00 -9.20 2.99
CA MET A 50 -3.58 -10.47 2.38
C MET A 50 -3.80 -11.67 3.30
N ILE A 51 -3.55 -11.52 4.60
CA ILE A 51 -3.84 -12.56 5.61
C ILE A 51 -5.34 -12.84 5.65
N ASP A 52 -6.17 -11.80 5.67
CA ASP A 52 -7.62 -11.95 5.71
C ASP A 52 -8.15 -12.69 4.47
N ILE A 53 -7.59 -12.38 3.30
CA ILE A 53 -7.93 -13.04 2.03
C ILE A 53 -7.47 -14.50 1.96
N THR A 54 -6.34 -14.85 2.55
CA THR A 54 -5.76 -16.20 2.42
C THR A 54 -6.16 -17.15 3.54
N SER A 55 -6.69 -16.61 4.64
CA SER A 55 -7.04 -17.38 5.83
C SER A 55 -8.18 -18.38 5.62
N ASN A 56 -8.10 -19.48 6.39
CA ASN A 56 -9.09 -20.55 6.48
C ASN A 56 -9.95 -20.39 7.74
N TYR A 57 -10.74 -19.32 7.78
CA TYR A 57 -11.58 -19.06 8.92
C TYR A 57 -12.73 -20.08 9.02
N LYS A 58 -13.02 -20.53 10.25
CA LYS A 58 -14.14 -21.44 10.54
C LYS A 58 -15.45 -20.69 10.81
N ARG A 59 -15.37 -19.40 11.15
CA ARG A 59 -16.52 -18.54 11.48
C ARG A 59 -16.96 -17.73 10.27
N THR A 60 -18.27 -17.57 10.09
CA THR A 60 -18.87 -16.91 8.93
C THR A 60 -18.55 -15.42 8.88
N GLU A 61 -18.46 -14.74 10.04
CA GLU A 61 -18.13 -13.31 10.13
C GLU A 61 -16.77 -13.01 9.46
N ASN A 62 -15.82 -13.92 9.62
CA ASN A 62 -14.50 -13.78 9.03
C ASN A 62 -14.51 -14.02 7.50
N ASN A 63 -15.52 -14.74 6.97
CA ASN A 63 -15.70 -14.85 5.52
C ASN A 63 -16.18 -13.52 4.91
N ILE A 64 -16.92 -12.71 5.67
CA ILE A 64 -17.33 -11.37 5.22
C ILE A 64 -16.09 -10.48 5.08
N GLU A 65 -15.22 -10.46 6.08
CA GLU A 65 -13.99 -9.67 6.05
C GLU A 65 -13.04 -10.15 4.93
N LYS A 66 -12.97 -11.45 4.69
CA LYS A 66 -12.25 -12.04 3.54
C LYS A 66 -12.73 -11.47 2.20
N VAL A 67 -14.04 -11.43 1.97
CA VAL A 67 -14.63 -10.90 0.73
C VAL A 67 -14.39 -9.39 0.63
N LYS A 68 -14.55 -8.64 1.73
CA LYS A 68 -14.26 -7.21 1.76
C LYS A 68 -12.81 -6.91 1.40
N ALA A 69 -11.86 -7.59 2.03
CA ALA A 69 -10.44 -7.43 1.75
C ALA A 69 -10.09 -7.80 0.30
N PHE A 70 -10.70 -8.87 -0.22
CA PHE A 70 -10.52 -9.25 -1.63
C PHE A 70 -10.99 -8.15 -2.58
N ASN A 71 -12.21 -7.64 -2.40
CA ASN A 71 -12.77 -6.58 -3.24
C ASN A 71 -11.97 -5.28 -3.10
N TRP A 72 -11.57 -4.92 -1.88
CA TRP A 72 -10.76 -3.74 -1.58
C TRP A 72 -9.51 -3.65 -2.46
N ILE A 73 -8.79 -4.77 -2.61
CA ILE A 73 -7.60 -4.87 -3.45
C ILE A 73 -7.96 -5.09 -4.93
N ASN A 74 -8.89 -6.00 -5.22
CA ASN A 74 -9.22 -6.43 -6.58
C ASN A 74 -9.80 -5.29 -7.43
N ASP A 75 -10.64 -4.47 -6.82
CA ASP A 75 -11.38 -3.41 -7.50
C ASP A 75 -10.58 -2.09 -7.52
N LEU A 76 -9.34 -2.09 -7.00
CA LEU A 76 -8.48 -0.92 -6.86
C LEU A 76 -9.21 0.24 -6.17
N HIS A 77 -9.79 -0.04 -5.00
CA HIS A 77 -10.51 0.99 -4.25
C HIS A 77 -9.57 2.18 -3.92
N SER A 78 -10.12 3.39 -3.84
CA SER A 78 -9.31 4.62 -3.75
C SER A 78 -8.43 4.68 -2.49
N ASP A 79 -8.93 4.14 -1.38
CA ASP A 79 -8.18 3.99 -0.13
C ASP A 79 -7.09 2.91 -0.24
N PHE A 80 -7.29 1.80 -0.97
CA PHE A 80 -6.26 0.82 -1.28
C PHE A 80 -5.11 1.45 -2.09
N ILE A 81 -5.44 2.24 -3.11
CA ILE A 81 -4.46 2.99 -3.90
C ILE A 81 -3.64 3.91 -3.00
N THR A 82 -4.33 4.63 -2.11
CA THR A 82 -3.72 5.54 -1.14
C THR A 82 -2.76 4.80 -0.21
N VAL A 83 -3.20 3.69 0.40
CA VAL A 83 -2.37 2.84 1.26
C VAL A 83 -1.14 2.31 0.51
N CYS A 84 -1.29 1.90 -0.75
CA CYS A 84 -0.16 1.46 -1.57
C CYS A 84 0.87 2.58 -1.77
N HIS A 85 0.42 3.80 -2.11
CA HIS A 85 1.33 4.93 -2.26
C HIS A 85 2.04 5.29 -0.95
N PHE A 86 1.33 5.24 0.17
CA PHE A 86 1.90 5.54 1.49
C PHE A 86 2.93 4.47 1.90
N ALA A 87 2.69 3.22 1.51
CA ALA A 87 3.62 2.11 1.66
C ALA A 87 4.77 2.10 0.65
N GLY A 88 4.78 3.00 -0.34
CA GLY A 88 5.80 3.03 -1.40
C GLY A 88 5.64 1.94 -2.47
N TYR A 89 4.45 1.38 -2.64
CA TYR A 89 4.14 0.34 -3.63
C TYR A 89 3.29 0.85 -4.78
N ASN A 90 3.46 0.23 -5.95
CA ASN A 90 2.54 0.39 -7.07
C ASN A 90 1.26 -0.44 -6.82
N PRO A 91 0.06 0.17 -6.82
CA PRO A 91 -1.20 -0.55 -6.54
C PRO A 91 -1.49 -1.70 -7.51
N ALA A 92 -1.19 -1.54 -8.80
CA ALA A 92 -1.41 -2.58 -9.79
C ALA A 92 -0.51 -3.79 -9.55
N TYR A 93 0.76 -3.54 -9.21
CA TYR A 93 1.72 -4.59 -8.85
C TYR A 93 1.24 -5.41 -7.64
N VAL A 94 0.79 -4.73 -6.59
CA VAL A 94 0.29 -5.39 -5.36
C VAL A 94 -0.96 -6.23 -5.67
N ARG A 95 -1.90 -5.69 -6.44
CA ARG A 95 -3.11 -6.40 -6.86
C ARG A 95 -2.77 -7.66 -7.66
N ASP A 96 -1.87 -7.54 -8.64
CA ASP A 96 -1.52 -8.66 -9.51
C ASP A 96 -0.80 -9.76 -8.71
N LYS A 97 0.11 -9.40 -7.79
CA LYS A 97 0.71 -10.35 -6.85
C LYS A 97 -0.31 -11.01 -5.92
N MET A 98 -1.30 -10.26 -5.44
CA MET A 98 -2.37 -10.83 -4.61
C MET A 98 -3.17 -11.87 -5.40
N ARG A 99 -3.58 -11.57 -6.63
CA ARG A 99 -4.32 -12.49 -7.49
C ARG A 99 -3.57 -13.80 -7.73
N ASP A 100 -2.26 -13.72 -7.96
CA ASP A 100 -1.40 -14.91 -8.09
C ASP A 100 -1.41 -15.77 -6.82
N ILE A 101 -1.30 -15.14 -5.64
CA ILE A 101 -1.29 -15.83 -4.34
C ILE A 101 -2.64 -16.50 -4.08
N VAL A 102 -3.75 -15.79 -4.33
CA VAL A 102 -5.10 -16.31 -4.13
C VAL A 102 -5.38 -17.49 -5.05
N SER A 103 -5.01 -17.38 -6.32
CA SER A 103 -5.18 -18.46 -7.30
C SER A 103 -4.46 -19.74 -6.85
N LYS A 104 -3.23 -19.60 -6.32
CA LYS A 104 -2.48 -20.73 -5.75
C LYS A 104 -3.11 -21.28 -4.47
N SER A 105 -3.62 -20.40 -3.60
CA SER A 105 -4.31 -20.81 -2.36
C SER A 105 -5.56 -21.63 -2.63
N LEU A 106 -6.29 -21.31 -3.72
CA LEU A 106 -7.48 -22.06 -4.15
C LEU A 106 -7.11 -23.39 -4.82
N SER A 107 -6.03 -23.45 -5.61
CA SER A 107 -5.58 -24.69 -6.26
C SER A 107 -5.04 -25.75 -5.29
N ASN A 108 -4.65 -25.37 -4.08
CA ASN A 108 -4.09 -26.26 -3.07
C ASN A 108 -5.14 -26.78 -2.06
N ARG A 109 -6.44 -26.58 -2.32
CA ARG A 109 -7.56 -27.13 -1.53
C ARG A 109 -8.24 -28.26 -2.29
#